data_AF-A0A2H6KJS6-F1
#
_entry.id   AF-A0A2H6KJS6-F1
#
_cell.length_a   1.000
_cell.length_b   1.000
_cell.length_c   1.000
_cell.angle_alpha   90.00
_cell.angle_beta   90.00
_cell.angle_gamma   90.00
#
_symmetry.space_group_name_H-M   'P 1'
#
loop_
_entity.id
_entity.type
_entity.pdbx_description
1 polymer ?
#
loop_
_entity_poly.entity_id
_entity_poly.type
_entity_poly.pdbx_seq_one_letter_code
_entity_poly.pdbx_strand_id
1 'polypeptide(L)'
;MLNKLQSDLSDHKSEVHSNASKKDSALKDIHSRMVSLAELSGKLGQFIGKSDAVTEAINNAITAIIDSDPEFKSLKNPSSSTGQSPAAVSAGLINDGELDEKIEHYNNLKTSLESKKTDKNPPLSSEESRLLSSHQSKLDALQRLKSLNESLNSLSKNDNNCKNLLTNLCSGLEKFLGYQETSKGYDGTGIVYSDLDRLCDGVMSFLHGVLSGVKDDESVFTYSFISQNDLNKILEHMHLGDYGFRVCIDHVSDILSEYDKHLNEKTNAVNTSLSELSTNLSNQYVTQVNEKINEPLEKQLTAWRTTVQSLETEVNKIQTEKINVLDTTLKSSVLREFVPVKSVVEHMRSVSLDPNLMDQAKRVDGELLKTKAKLDAEIAKQSITLQQNMIVQFNRVENSILILKRNNAEHFKK
;
A
#
# COMPACT_ATOMS: atom_id res chain seq x y z
N MET A 1 65.04 6.29 -23.42
CA MET A 1 63.82 5.75 -22.76
C MET A 1 63.08 6.86 -22.01
N LEU A 2 63.75 7.63 -21.13
CA LEU A 2 63.17 8.80 -20.43
C LEU A 2 62.58 9.88 -21.36
N ASN A 3 63.29 10.27 -22.43
CA ASN A 3 62.78 11.27 -23.38
C ASN A 3 61.52 10.82 -24.14
N LYS A 4 61.36 9.51 -24.37
CA LYS A 4 60.16 8.96 -25.03
C LYS A 4 58.96 9.03 -24.10
N LEU A 5 59.14 8.65 -22.83
CA LEU A 5 58.13 8.79 -21.79
C LEU A 5 57.73 10.24 -21.52
N GLN A 6 58.66 11.20 -21.62
CA GLN A 6 58.33 12.63 -21.53
C GLN A 6 57.55 13.14 -22.74
N SER A 7 57.88 12.67 -23.96
CA SER A 7 57.09 12.97 -25.16
C SER A 7 55.68 12.41 -25.03
N ASP A 8 55.54 11.13 -24.70
CA ASP A 8 54.25 10.45 -24.59
C ASP A 8 53.37 11.09 -23.49
N LEU A 9 53.95 11.54 -22.38
CA LEU A 9 53.24 12.27 -21.32
C LEU A 9 52.81 13.68 -21.78
N SER A 10 53.66 14.37 -22.53
CA SER A 10 53.36 15.70 -23.08
C SER A 10 52.28 15.60 -24.16
N ASP A 11 52.32 14.57 -24.99
CA ASP A 11 51.33 14.29 -26.03
C ASP A 11 49.98 13.92 -25.40
N HIS A 12 49.95 13.04 -24.39
CA HIS A 12 48.74 12.72 -23.64
C HIS A 12 48.16 13.94 -22.90
N LYS A 13 49.00 14.78 -22.30
CA LYS A 13 48.56 16.04 -21.66
C LYS A 13 48.03 17.04 -22.69
N SER A 14 48.61 17.08 -23.90
CA SER A 14 48.10 17.90 -24.99
C SER A 14 46.73 17.43 -25.49
N GLU A 15 46.56 16.11 -25.59
CA GLU A 15 45.36 15.46 -26.08
C GLU A 15 44.17 15.59 -25.10
N VAL A 16 44.45 15.47 -23.80
CA VAL A 16 43.41 15.47 -22.75
C VAL A 16 43.14 16.87 -22.18
N HIS A 17 44.15 17.75 -22.08
CA HIS A 17 44.01 19.02 -21.36
C HIS A 17 44.18 20.29 -22.20
N SER A 18 44.66 20.22 -23.45
CA SER A 18 45.02 21.42 -24.23
C SER A 18 44.10 21.71 -25.41
N ASN A 19 43.18 20.80 -25.74
CA ASN A 19 42.41 20.90 -26.96
C ASN A 19 41.03 21.53 -26.71
N ALA A 20 41.00 22.87 -26.59
CA ALA A 20 39.77 23.65 -26.44
C ALA A 20 38.70 23.26 -27.46
N SER A 21 39.10 22.94 -28.70
CA SER A 21 38.21 22.48 -29.76
C SER A 21 37.50 21.15 -29.46
N LYS A 22 38.14 20.18 -28.79
CA LYS A 22 37.49 18.92 -28.39
C LYS A 22 36.50 19.16 -27.25
N LYS A 23 36.83 20.05 -26.31
CA LYS A 23 35.94 20.46 -25.22
C LYS A 23 34.71 21.21 -25.73
N ASP A 24 34.89 22.11 -26.69
CA ASP A 24 33.80 22.86 -27.32
C ASP A 24 32.88 21.94 -28.14
N SER A 25 33.44 20.94 -28.83
CA SER A 25 32.66 19.91 -29.55
C SER A 25 31.83 19.06 -28.60
N ALA A 26 32.43 18.58 -27.51
CA ALA A 26 31.72 17.81 -26.48
C ALA A 26 30.63 18.65 -25.77
N LEU A 27 30.89 19.94 -25.51
CA LEU A 27 29.91 20.85 -24.93
C LEU A 27 28.72 21.08 -25.88
N LYS A 28 28.98 21.21 -27.19
CA LYS A 28 27.93 21.28 -28.21
C LYS A 28 27.09 20.00 -28.28
N ASP A 29 27.71 18.81 -28.20
CA ASP A 29 26.98 17.54 -28.16
C ASP A 29 26.10 17.43 -26.91
N ILE A 30 26.61 17.79 -25.74
CA ILE A 30 25.86 17.81 -24.48
C ILE A 30 24.67 18.78 -24.57
N HIS A 31 24.88 19.99 -25.09
CA HIS A 31 23.79 20.95 -25.31
C HIS A 31 22.73 20.39 -26.27
N SER A 32 23.13 19.75 -27.36
CA SER A 32 22.19 19.11 -28.30
C SER A 32 21.37 18.02 -27.63
N ARG A 33 22.00 17.15 -26.85
CA ARG A 33 21.32 16.07 -26.11
C ARG A 33 20.36 16.62 -25.06
N MET A 34 20.75 17.69 -24.37
CA MET A 34 19.90 18.34 -23.35
C MET A 34 18.66 18.98 -23.97
N VAL A 35 18.77 19.57 -25.16
CA VAL A 35 17.62 20.09 -25.92
C VAL A 35 16.70 18.95 -26.36
N SER A 36 17.22 17.85 -26.90
CA SER A 36 16.40 16.68 -27.27
C SER A 36 15.70 16.04 -26.06
N LEU A 37 16.38 15.98 -24.92
CA LEU A 37 15.79 15.47 -23.68
C LEU A 37 14.68 16.40 -23.15
N ALA A 38 14.83 17.71 -23.28
CA ALA A 38 13.80 18.66 -22.89
C ALA A 38 12.58 18.63 -23.82
N GLU A 39 12.75 18.43 -25.13
CA GLU A 39 11.64 18.18 -26.06
C GLU A 39 10.87 16.92 -25.67
N LEU A 40 11.58 15.84 -25.33
CA LEU A 40 10.97 14.61 -24.84
C LEU A 40 10.27 14.83 -23.48
N SER A 41 10.89 15.60 -22.59
CA SER A 41 10.34 15.93 -21.27
C SER A 41 9.10 16.82 -21.38
N GLY A 42 9.04 17.74 -22.34
CA GLY A 42 7.85 18.54 -22.65
C GLY A 42 6.69 17.67 -23.13
N LYS A 43 6.96 16.72 -24.02
CA LYS A 43 5.98 15.71 -24.44
C LYS A 43 5.52 14.82 -23.28
N LEU A 44 6.44 14.42 -22.40
CA LEU A 44 6.13 13.65 -21.20
C LEU A 44 5.32 14.47 -20.21
N GLY A 45 5.62 15.76 -20.04
CA GLY A 45 4.87 16.67 -19.19
C GLY A 45 3.43 16.89 -19.66
N GLN A 46 3.22 16.96 -20.98
CA GLN A 46 1.87 16.95 -21.55
C GLN A 46 1.11 15.67 -21.20
N PHE A 47 1.83 14.56 -21.03
CA PHE A 47 1.29 13.25 -20.67
C PHE A 47 1.00 13.10 -19.17
N ILE A 48 1.94 13.46 -18.28
CA ILE A 48 1.85 13.23 -16.81
C ILE A 48 1.46 14.46 -15.99
N GLY A 49 1.33 15.63 -16.62
CA GLY A 49 1.12 16.92 -15.94
C GLY A 49 2.42 17.56 -15.44
N LYS A 50 2.29 18.66 -14.70
CA LYS A 50 3.45 19.39 -14.15
C LYS A 50 4.20 18.53 -13.14
N SER A 51 5.48 18.32 -13.39
CA SER A 51 6.44 17.68 -12.49
C SER A 51 7.65 18.59 -12.34
N ASP A 52 8.26 18.60 -11.15
CA ASP A 52 9.46 19.40 -10.90
C ASP A 52 10.61 18.99 -11.83
N ALA A 53 10.79 17.68 -12.07
CA ALA A 53 11.81 17.16 -12.98
C ALA A 53 11.57 17.57 -14.45
N VAL A 54 10.31 17.57 -14.90
CA VAL A 54 9.94 18.04 -16.25
C VAL A 54 10.19 19.53 -16.38
N THR A 55 9.78 20.30 -15.38
CA THR A 55 9.95 21.75 -15.33
C THR A 55 11.44 22.12 -15.35
N GLU A 56 12.25 21.43 -14.55
CA GLU A 56 13.69 21.63 -14.48
C GLU A 56 14.40 21.26 -15.79
N ALA A 57 14.05 20.14 -16.42
CA ALA A 57 14.61 19.74 -17.72
C ALA A 57 14.34 20.78 -18.81
N ILE A 58 13.12 21.30 -18.89
CA ILE A 58 12.73 22.33 -19.86
C ILE A 58 13.48 23.65 -19.57
N ASN A 59 13.57 24.07 -18.30
CA ASN A 59 14.27 25.30 -17.91
C ASN A 59 15.78 25.24 -18.20
N ASN A 60 16.41 24.09 -17.96
CA ASN A 60 17.82 23.90 -18.23
C ASN A 60 18.13 23.92 -19.73
N ALA A 61 17.27 23.35 -20.56
CA ALA A 61 17.41 23.44 -22.02
C ALA A 61 17.17 24.86 -22.56
N ILE A 62 16.16 25.58 -22.05
CA ILE A 62 15.94 27.00 -22.36
C ILE A 62 17.20 27.81 -22.06
N THR A 63 17.78 27.62 -20.87
CA THR A 63 19.00 28.32 -20.44
C THR A 63 20.17 28.00 -21.38
N ALA A 64 20.34 26.74 -21.76
CA ALA A 64 21.44 26.35 -22.64
C ALA A 64 21.30 26.83 -24.07
N ILE A 65 20.08 26.92 -24.61
CA ILE A 65 19.85 27.55 -25.91
C ILE A 65 20.19 29.04 -25.83
N ILE A 66 19.75 29.74 -24.78
CA ILE A 66 20.06 31.16 -24.56
C ILE A 66 21.57 31.39 -24.43
N ASP A 67 22.29 30.51 -23.73
CA ASP A 67 23.73 30.62 -23.53
C ASP A 67 24.57 30.16 -24.74
N SER A 68 23.93 29.49 -25.72
CA SER A 68 24.62 28.96 -26.92
C SER A 68 25.02 30.05 -27.93
N ASP A 69 24.33 31.20 -27.94
CA ASP A 69 24.64 32.34 -28.79
C ASP A 69 24.55 33.65 -27.99
N PRO A 70 25.58 34.52 -28.01
CA PRO A 70 25.55 35.81 -27.33
C PRO A 70 24.33 36.68 -27.68
N GLU A 71 23.80 36.55 -28.90
CA GLU A 71 22.63 37.31 -29.35
C GLU A 71 21.31 36.88 -28.71
N PHE A 72 21.26 35.69 -28.11
CA PHE A 72 20.07 35.17 -27.43
C PHE A 72 20.02 35.58 -25.96
N LYS A 73 21.12 36.08 -25.38
CA LYS A 73 21.19 36.48 -23.96
C LYS A 73 20.21 37.59 -23.58
N SER A 74 19.83 38.44 -24.53
CA SER A 74 18.82 39.49 -24.29
C SER A 74 17.42 38.95 -24.07
N LEU A 75 17.14 37.71 -24.50
CA LEU A 75 15.83 37.04 -24.34
C LEU A 75 15.54 36.61 -22.90
N LYS A 76 16.54 36.63 -22.01
CA LYS A 76 16.40 36.19 -20.63
C LYS A 76 15.77 37.31 -19.79
N ASN A 77 14.64 37.03 -19.16
CA ASN A 77 14.00 37.98 -18.25
C ASN A 77 14.92 38.27 -17.03
N PRO A 78 15.01 39.54 -16.55
CA PRO A 78 15.80 39.88 -15.37
C PRO A 78 15.22 39.18 -14.14
N SER A 79 16.05 38.38 -13.45
CA SER A 79 15.62 37.64 -12.26
C SER A 79 15.43 38.61 -11.08
N SER A 80 14.22 38.67 -10.52
CA SER A 80 13.95 39.39 -9.27
C SER A 80 14.59 38.65 -8.10
N SER A 81 15.82 39.04 -7.76
CA SER A 81 16.44 38.69 -6.49
C SER A 81 15.70 39.41 -5.35
N THR A 82 14.81 38.72 -4.64
CA THR A 82 14.60 38.93 -3.20
C THR A 82 13.95 37.69 -2.59
N GLY A 83 14.60 37.12 -1.59
CA GLY A 83 14.13 35.93 -0.89
C GLY A 83 12.83 36.18 -0.11
N GLN A 84 11.79 35.41 -0.42
CA GLN A 84 10.75 34.97 0.49
C GLN A 84 9.93 33.83 -0.17
N SER A 85 9.40 32.92 0.66
CA SER A 85 8.78 31.62 0.32
C SER A 85 7.86 31.58 -0.91
N PRO A 86 7.76 30.41 -1.59
CA PRO A 86 7.09 30.29 -2.88
C PRO A 86 5.57 30.28 -2.73
N ALA A 87 4.95 31.41 -3.05
CA ALA A 87 3.56 31.44 -3.51
C ALA A 87 3.56 31.51 -5.04
N ALA A 88 2.70 30.69 -5.65
CA ALA A 88 2.58 30.48 -7.08
C ALA A 88 2.33 31.78 -7.86
N VAL A 89 3.29 32.22 -8.66
CA VAL A 89 3.05 33.07 -9.84
C VAL A 89 4.04 32.69 -10.95
N SER A 90 3.47 32.23 -12.06
CA SER A 90 4.05 32.10 -13.39
C SER A 90 4.70 33.41 -13.85
N ALA A 91 6.03 33.45 -13.90
CA ALA A 91 6.77 34.41 -14.69
C ALA A 91 7.57 33.62 -15.72
N GLY A 92 7.22 33.74 -17.00
CA GLY A 92 7.94 33.10 -18.09
C GLY A 92 9.43 33.45 -18.02
N LEU A 93 10.29 32.47 -18.29
CA LEU A 93 11.75 32.66 -18.28
C LEU A 93 12.25 33.54 -19.45
N ILE A 94 11.37 33.80 -20.42
CA ILE A 94 11.70 34.40 -21.71
C ILE A 94 10.80 35.60 -21.98
N ASN A 95 11.33 36.62 -22.66
CA ASN A 95 10.56 37.73 -23.20
C ASN A 95 9.94 37.32 -24.56
N ASP A 96 8.68 36.87 -24.54
CA ASP A 96 7.97 36.34 -25.73
C ASP A 96 7.93 37.34 -26.90
N GLY A 97 7.79 38.64 -26.62
CA GLY A 97 7.75 39.68 -27.66
C GLY A 97 9.10 39.83 -28.38
N GLU A 98 10.20 39.83 -27.62
CA GLU A 98 11.55 39.95 -28.19
C GLU A 98 12.00 38.65 -28.89
N LEU A 99 11.48 37.49 -28.46
CA LEU A 99 11.68 36.21 -29.13
C LEU A 99 11.05 36.20 -30.52
N ASP A 100 9.79 36.64 -30.62
CA ASP A 100 9.08 36.69 -31.91
C ASP A 100 9.71 37.71 -32.86
N GLU A 101 10.15 38.87 -32.38
CA GLU A 101 10.90 39.87 -33.17
C GLU A 101 12.21 39.29 -33.73
N LYS A 102 12.98 38.53 -32.94
CA LYS A 102 14.21 37.88 -33.41
C LYS A 102 13.93 36.76 -34.41
N ILE A 103 12.85 35.99 -34.23
CA ILE A 103 12.43 34.96 -35.20
C ILE A 103 12.07 35.61 -36.55
N GLU A 104 11.32 36.72 -36.52
CA GLU A 104 10.95 37.46 -37.73
C GLU A 104 12.18 38.08 -38.41
N HIS A 105 13.08 38.67 -37.64
CA HIS A 105 14.34 39.21 -38.13
C HIS A 105 15.16 38.15 -38.90
N TYR A 106 15.39 36.97 -38.31
CA TYR A 106 16.16 35.90 -38.95
C TYR A 106 15.44 35.26 -40.14
N ASN A 107 14.10 35.18 -40.12
CA ASN A 107 13.30 34.76 -41.27
C ASN A 107 13.42 35.75 -42.44
N ASN A 108 13.41 37.05 -42.17
CA ASN A 108 13.59 38.10 -43.18
C ASN A 108 15.00 38.08 -43.79
N LEU A 109 16.05 37.83 -42.99
CA LEU A 109 17.41 37.65 -43.51
C LEU A 109 17.53 36.40 -44.37
N LYS A 110 16.91 35.29 -43.97
CA LYS A 110 16.88 34.04 -44.74
C LYS A 110 16.19 34.24 -46.09
N THR A 111 14.98 34.78 -46.10
CA THR A 111 14.20 35.02 -47.33
C THR A 111 14.86 36.04 -48.27
N SER A 112 15.54 37.07 -47.73
CA SER A 112 16.34 38.01 -48.51
C SER A 112 17.57 37.37 -49.16
N LEU A 113 18.20 36.40 -48.49
CA LEU A 113 19.31 35.61 -49.06
C LEU A 113 18.82 34.55 -50.06
N GLU A 114 17.67 33.93 -49.81
CA GLU A 114 17.06 32.94 -50.70
C GLU A 114 16.52 33.58 -51.99
N SER A 115 15.96 34.78 -51.94
CA SER A 115 15.51 35.51 -53.13
C SER A 115 16.65 35.94 -54.08
N LYS A 116 17.90 35.95 -53.60
CA LYS A 116 19.09 36.09 -54.46
C LYS A 116 19.38 34.82 -55.28
N LYS A 117 18.82 33.66 -54.92
CA LYS A 117 18.71 32.48 -55.81
C LYS A 117 17.54 32.71 -56.77
N THR A 118 17.79 33.34 -57.91
CA THR A 118 16.89 33.25 -59.06
C THR A 118 17.67 32.71 -60.25
N ASP A 119 16.97 32.03 -61.17
CA ASP A 119 17.53 31.31 -62.35
C ASP A 119 18.41 32.16 -63.29
N LYS A 120 18.61 33.46 -63.01
CA LYS A 120 19.40 34.41 -63.81
C LYS A 120 20.66 34.97 -63.12
N ASN A 121 21.05 34.50 -61.95
CA ASN A 121 22.29 34.91 -61.26
C ASN A 121 23.21 33.73 -60.90
N PRO A 122 24.54 33.94 -60.72
CA PRO A 122 25.50 32.88 -60.41
C PRO A 122 25.19 32.17 -59.08
N PRO A 123 25.68 30.93 -58.87
CA PRO A 123 25.51 30.23 -57.59
C PRO A 123 26.06 31.08 -56.44
N LEU A 124 25.36 31.03 -55.29
CA LEU A 124 25.72 31.75 -54.05
C LEU A 124 27.23 31.68 -53.80
N SER A 125 27.82 32.82 -53.43
CA SER A 125 29.21 32.84 -52.98
C SER A 125 29.39 31.90 -51.78
N SER A 126 30.61 31.37 -51.59
CA SER A 126 30.94 30.53 -50.43
C SER A 126 30.56 31.21 -49.11
N GLU A 127 30.68 32.54 -49.06
CA GLU A 127 30.32 33.34 -47.88
C GLU A 127 28.80 33.43 -47.67
N GLU A 128 28.03 33.61 -48.74
CA GLU A 128 26.56 33.69 -48.66
C GLU A 128 25.95 32.34 -48.26
N SER A 129 26.55 31.23 -48.68
CA SER A 129 26.14 29.88 -48.27
C SER A 129 26.42 29.60 -46.78
N ARG A 130 27.55 30.10 -46.26
CA ARG A 130 27.88 30.01 -44.82
C ARG A 130 26.95 30.86 -43.97
N LEU A 131 26.63 32.07 -44.42
CA LEU A 131 25.66 32.95 -43.75
C LEU A 131 24.25 32.35 -43.74
N LEU A 132 23.81 31.77 -44.86
CA LEU A 132 22.51 31.09 -44.93
C LEU A 132 22.42 29.91 -43.96
N SER A 133 23.46 29.07 -43.90
CA SER A 133 23.52 27.96 -42.93
C SER A 133 23.55 28.43 -41.49
N SER A 134 24.23 29.54 -41.20
CA SER A 134 24.28 30.16 -39.88
C SER A 134 22.92 30.72 -39.46
N HIS A 135 22.28 31.52 -40.33
CA HIS A 135 20.95 32.07 -40.08
C HIS A 135 19.89 30.98 -39.92
N GLN A 136 19.97 29.89 -40.71
CA GLN A 136 19.10 28.73 -40.56
C GLN A 136 19.27 28.07 -39.19
N SER A 137 20.51 27.84 -38.76
CA SER A 137 20.79 27.21 -37.45
C SER A 137 20.27 28.07 -36.29
N LYS A 138 20.41 29.40 -36.39
CA LYS A 138 19.89 30.35 -35.39
C LYS A 138 18.37 30.38 -35.37
N LEU A 139 17.73 30.36 -36.54
CA LEU A 139 16.28 30.28 -36.67
C LEU A 139 15.73 28.98 -36.06
N ASP A 140 16.35 27.84 -36.35
CA ASP A 140 15.96 26.53 -35.80
C ASP A 140 16.07 26.51 -34.27
N ALA A 141 17.14 27.12 -33.72
CA ALA A 141 17.32 27.25 -32.27
C ALA A 141 16.24 28.14 -31.62
N LEU A 142 15.89 29.27 -32.25
CA LEU A 142 14.83 30.17 -31.76
C LEU A 142 13.43 29.53 -31.86
N GLN A 143 13.16 28.77 -32.91
CA GLN A 143 11.91 28.01 -33.06
C GLN A 143 11.78 26.90 -32.00
N ARG A 144 12.88 26.20 -31.69
CA ARG A 144 12.93 25.23 -30.59
C ARG A 144 12.71 25.90 -29.23
N LEU A 145 13.32 27.06 -29.02
CA LEU A 145 13.13 27.86 -27.81
C LEU A 145 11.66 28.25 -27.62
N LYS A 146 10.99 28.68 -28.69
CA LYS A 146 9.56 28.98 -28.70
C LYS A 146 8.72 27.75 -28.33
N SER A 147 9.00 26.60 -28.95
CA SER A 147 8.27 25.36 -28.68
C SER A 147 8.44 24.86 -27.23
N LEU A 148 9.64 24.98 -26.66
CA LEU A 148 9.91 24.64 -25.26
C LEU A 148 9.18 25.58 -24.29
N ASN A 149 9.14 26.88 -24.59
CA ASN A 149 8.45 27.88 -23.80
C ASN A 149 6.92 27.69 -23.81
N GLU A 150 6.35 27.40 -24.98
CA GLU A 150 4.94 27.03 -25.13
C GLU A 150 4.60 25.75 -24.33
N SER A 151 5.49 24.76 -24.38
CA SER A 151 5.35 23.52 -23.61
C SER A 151 5.32 23.81 -22.10
N LEU A 152 6.24 24.65 -21.60
CA LEU A 152 6.29 25.06 -20.20
C LEU A 152 5.01 25.79 -19.75
N ASN A 153 4.50 26.71 -20.57
CA ASN A 153 3.27 27.46 -20.30
C ASN A 153 2.01 26.57 -20.35
N SER A 154 2.01 25.51 -21.15
CA SER A 154 0.91 24.56 -21.23
C SER A 154 0.78 23.66 -19.98
N LEU A 155 1.87 23.46 -19.22
CA LEU A 155 1.90 22.64 -18.02
C LEU A 155 1.19 23.29 -16.81
N SER A 156 0.95 24.61 -16.83
CA SER A 156 0.38 25.34 -15.70
C SER A 156 -1.16 25.28 -15.63
N LYS A 157 -1.82 24.66 -16.62
CA LYS A 157 -3.29 24.59 -16.71
C LYS A 157 -3.75 23.14 -16.66
N ASN A 158 -3.96 22.53 -15.49
CA ASN A 158 -4.79 21.32 -15.39
C ASN A 158 -5.19 20.92 -13.96
N ASP A 159 -6.45 21.21 -13.59
CA ASP A 159 -7.15 20.68 -12.41
C ASP A 159 -7.79 19.30 -12.66
N ASN A 160 -7.35 18.55 -13.68
CA ASN A 160 -8.00 17.30 -14.09
C ASN A 160 -7.01 16.17 -14.43
N ASN A 161 -6.07 15.95 -13.52
CA ASN A 161 -4.87 15.15 -13.76
C ASN A 161 -5.18 13.69 -14.19
N CYS A 162 -6.14 13.01 -13.56
CA CYS A 162 -6.47 11.62 -13.94
C CYS A 162 -7.20 11.52 -15.28
N LYS A 163 -8.13 12.44 -15.58
CA LYS A 163 -8.89 12.37 -16.83
C LYS A 163 -8.00 12.68 -18.02
N ASN A 164 -7.13 13.68 -17.90
CA ASN A 164 -6.21 14.04 -18.96
C ASN A 164 -5.09 13.02 -19.11
N LEU A 165 -4.60 12.41 -18.02
CA LEU A 165 -3.66 11.28 -18.10
C LEU A 165 -4.27 10.12 -18.89
N LEU A 166 -5.50 9.73 -18.56
CA LEU A 166 -6.18 8.64 -19.27
C LEU A 166 -6.48 9.00 -20.72
N THR A 167 -6.97 10.21 -21.00
CA THR A 167 -7.21 10.66 -22.39
C THR A 167 -5.92 10.74 -23.18
N ASN A 168 -4.83 11.27 -22.61
CA ASN A 168 -3.54 11.36 -23.29
C ASN A 168 -2.85 9.99 -23.42
N LEU A 169 -3.07 9.06 -22.50
CA LEU A 169 -2.62 7.66 -22.62
C LEU A 169 -3.35 6.96 -23.76
N CYS A 170 -4.67 7.08 -23.80
CA CYS A 170 -5.48 6.50 -24.87
C CYS A 170 -5.11 7.11 -26.22
N SER A 171 -5.02 8.43 -26.34
CA SER A 171 -4.64 9.10 -27.60
C SER A 171 -3.18 8.89 -27.99
N GLY A 172 -2.29 8.74 -27.01
CA GLY A 172 -0.89 8.37 -27.22
C GLY A 172 -0.76 6.95 -27.77
N LEU A 173 -1.51 6.00 -27.18
CA LEU A 173 -1.60 4.62 -27.65
C LEU A 173 -2.23 4.56 -29.05
N GLU A 174 -3.30 5.29 -29.32
CA GLU A 174 -3.94 5.37 -30.65
C GLU A 174 -2.94 5.81 -31.73
N LYS A 175 -2.21 6.90 -31.50
CA LYS A 175 -1.19 7.38 -32.45
C LYS A 175 0.00 6.43 -32.55
N PHE A 176 0.43 5.84 -31.44
CA PHE A 176 1.50 4.84 -31.43
C PHE A 176 1.10 3.61 -32.26
N LEU A 177 -0.15 3.18 -32.15
CA LEU A 177 -0.78 2.08 -32.90
C LEU A 177 -1.16 2.45 -34.34
N GLY A 178 -0.99 3.72 -34.75
CA GLY A 178 -1.33 4.18 -36.11
C GLY A 178 -2.82 4.22 -36.37
N TYR A 179 -3.63 4.33 -35.31
CA TYR A 179 -5.06 4.49 -35.39
C TYR A 179 -5.39 5.88 -35.93
N GLN A 180 -6.25 5.90 -36.96
CA GLN A 180 -6.68 7.12 -37.59
C GLN A 180 -8.19 7.29 -37.51
N GLU A 181 -8.61 8.37 -36.85
CA GLU A 181 -9.98 8.60 -36.40
C GLU A 181 -10.96 8.75 -37.58
N THR A 182 -10.49 9.33 -38.69
CA THR A 182 -11.31 9.60 -39.88
C THR A 182 -11.59 8.36 -40.73
N SER A 183 -10.62 7.45 -40.85
CA SER A 183 -10.78 6.17 -41.55
C SER A 183 -11.29 5.05 -40.65
N LYS A 184 -11.32 5.29 -39.33
CA LYS A 184 -11.53 4.27 -38.28
C LYS A 184 -10.63 3.05 -38.48
N GLY A 185 -9.43 3.27 -39.00
CA GLY A 185 -8.52 2.23 -39.43
C GLY A 185 -7.07 2.66 -39.30
N TYR A 186 -6.17 1.81 -39.78
CA TYR A 186 -4.72 2.02 -39.70
C TYR A 186 -4.23 2.95 -40.81
N ASP A 187 -3.49 4.02 -40.47
CA ASP A 187 -2.98 4.99 -41.46
C ASP A 187 -1.58 4.67 -42.00
N GLY A 188 -0.98 3.56 -41.60
CA GLY A 188 0.34 3.16 -42.07
C GLY A 188 1.50 3.79 -41.31
N THR A 189 1.24 4.68 -40.34
CA THR A 189 2.29 5.40 -39.58
C THR A 189 2.61 4.79 -38.22
N GLY A 190 1.76 3.87 -37.74
CA GLY A 190 1.94 3.21 -36.45
C GLY A 190 2.64 1.86 -36.53
N ILE A 191 2.36 1.05 -35.53
CA ILE A 191 2.94 -0.27 -35.40
C ILE A 191 2.10 -1.32 -36.21
N VAL A 192 2.73 -2.00 -37.20
CA VAL A 192 2.20 -2.96 -38.22
C VAL A 192 1.82 -4.31 -37.59
N TYR A 193 1.07 -5.22 -38.24
CA TYR A 193 0.63 -6.54 -37.71
C TYR A 193 1.68 -7.40 -36.94
N SER A 194 2.99 -7.15 -37.10
CA SER A 194 4.08 -7.65 -36.21
C SER A 194 4.05 -7.07 -34.79
N ASP A 195 3.12 -6.16 -34.51
CA ASP A 195 3.18 -5.28 -33.36
C ASP A 195 2.05 -5.54 -32.37
N LEU A 196 1.18 -6.50 -32.71
CA LEU A 196 0.50 -7.28 -31.68
C LEU A 196 1.55 -8.02 -30.83
N ASP A 197 2.60 -8.57 -31.43
CA ASP A 197 3.71 -9.17 -30.69
C ASP A 197 4.44 -8.12 -29.83
N ARG A 198 4.64 -6.90 -30.34
CA ARG A 198 5.20 -5.77 -29.56
C ARG A 198 4.28 -5.30 -28.43
N LEU A 199 2.96 -5.33 -28.62
CA LEU A 199 1.98 -5.06 -27.56
C LEU A 199 2.01 -6.16 -26.50
N CYS A 200 2.06 -7.43 -26.91
CA CYS A 200 2.27 -8.56 -26.02
C CYS A 200 3.57 -8.40 -25.22
N ASP A 201 4.68 -8.03 -25.86
CA ASP A 201 5.95 -7.73 -25.20
C ASP A 201 5.86 -6.55 -24.24
N GLY A 202 5.09 -5.51 -24.60
CA GLY A 202 4.81 -4.37 -23.75
C GLY A 202 4.02 -4.76 -22.49
N VAL A 203 2.98 -5.59 -22.64
CA VAL A 203 2.18 -6.11 -21.52
C VAL A 203 3.01 -7.04 -20.65
N MET A 204 3.79 -7.96 -21.23
CA MET A 204 4.69 -8.84 -20.48
C MET A 204 5.77 -8.04 -19.73
N SER A 205 6.34 -7.01 -20.36
CA SER A 205 7.30 -6.09 -19.72
C SER A 205 6.65 -5.32 -18.57
N PHE A 206 5.41 -4.86 -18.75
CA PHE A 206 4.64 -4.20 -17.70
C PHE A 206 4.37 -5.14 -16.52
N LEU A 207 3.88 -6.36 -16.78
CA LEU A 207 3.61 -7.36 -15.74
C LEU A 207 4.88 -7.76 -15.00
N HIS A 208 5.99 -7.97 -15.72
CA HIS A 208 7.31 -8.17 -15.12
C HIS A 208 7.70 -6.99 -14.22
N GLY A 209 7.51 -5.76 -14.68
CA GLY A 209 7.79 -4.54 -13.91
C GLY A 209 6.95 -4.46 -12.62
N VAL A 210 5.65 -4.73 -12.71
CA VAL A 210 4.74 -4.76 -11.55
C VAL A 210 5.16 -5.85 -10.56
N LEU A 211 5.31 -7.10 -11.01
CA LEU A 211 5.70 -8.22 -10.14
C LEU A 211 7.06 -8.01 -9.50
N SER A 212 8.03 -7.50 -10.26
CA SER A 212 9.36 -7.15 -9.73
C SER A 212 9.29 -6.03 -8.69
N GLY A 213 8.40 -5.05 -8.87
CA GLY A 213 8.20 -3.94 -7.94
C GLY A 213 7.52 -4.35 -6.64
N VAL A 214 6.63 -5.34 -6.67
CA VAL A 214 5.85 -5.78 -5.49
C VAL A 214 6.40 -7.03 -4.81
N LYS A 215 7.37 -7.74 -5.40
CA LYS A 215 7.89 -9.01 -4.84
C LYS A 215 8.43 -8.89 -3.41
N ASP A 216 9.01 -7.74 -3.09
CA ASP A 216 9.63 -7.44 -1.79
C ASP A 216 8.66 -6.71 -0.86
N ASP A 217 7.44 -6.42 -1.32
CA ASP A 217 6.38 -5.85 -0.48
C ASP A 217 5.88 -6.91 0.51
N GLU A 218 5.89 -6.58 1.80
CA GLU A 218 5.44 -7.48 2.86
C GLU A 218 4.01 -8.00 2.64
N SER A 219 3.11 -7.14 2.13
CA SER A 219 1.72 -7.50 1.86
C SER A 219 1.57 -8.54 0.76
N VAL A 220 2.58 -8.69 -0.12
CA VAL A 220 2.62 -9.71 -1.16
C VAL A 220 3.39 -10.93 -0.68
N PHE A 221 4.61 -10.72 -0.18
CA PHE A 221 5.53 -11.78 0.25
C PHE A 221 4.95 -12.67 1.36
N THR A 222 4.05 -12.15 2.20
CA THR A 222 3.39 -12.93 3.26
C THR A 222 2.49 -14.04 2.72
N TYR A 223 1.96 -13.88 1.50
CA TYR A 223 0.96 -14.78 0.92
C TYR A 223 1.46 -15.47 -0.36
N SER A 224 2.37 -14.86 -1.11
CA SER A 224 2.96 -15.48 -2.30
C SER A 224 4.44 -15.11 -2.43
N PHE A 225 5.26 -16.11 -2.73
CA PHE A 225 6.68 -15.91 -2.98
C PHE A 225 6.94 -15.78 -4.48
N ILE A 226 7.11 -14.55 -4.95
CA ILE A 226 7.50 -14.29 -6.34
C ILE A 226 9.01 -14.45 -6.44
N SER A 227 9.46 -15.58 -6.99
CA SER A 227 10.89 -15.86 -7.13
C SER A 227 11.50 -15.13 -8.32
N GLN A 228 12.83 -14.99 -8.32
CA GLN A 228 13.55 -14.49 -9.49
C GLN A 228 13.34 -15.39 -10.72
N ASN A 229 13.11 -16.69 -10.52
CA ASN A 229 12.81 -17.61 -11.61
C ASN A 229 11.44 -17.31 -12.24
N ASP A 230 10.47 -16.87 -11.46
CA ASP A 230 9.13 -16.52 -11.97
C ASP A 230 9.19 -15.25 -12.82
N LEU A 231 10.01 -14.27 -12.40
CA LEU A 231 10.32 -13.09 -13.22
C LEU A 231 11.08 -13.47 -14.50
N ASN A 232 12.07 -14.35 -14.40
CA ASN A 232 12.86 -14.80 -15.54
C ASN A 232 12.00 -15.56 -16.56
N LYS A 233 11.01 -16.35 -16.13
CA LYS A 233 10.05 -17.01 -17.05
C LYS A 233 9.32 -16.00 -17.92
N ILE A 234 8.94 -14.84 -17.38
CA ILE A 234 8.27 -13.78 -18.15
C ILE A 234 9.22 -13.18 -19.20
N LEU A 235 10.48 -12.97 -18.83
CA LEU A 235 11.52 -12.47 -19.74
C LEU A 235 11.87 -13.48 -20.84
N GLU A 236 11.94 -14.78 -20.51
CA GLU A 236 12.28 -15.86 -21.45
C GLU A 236 11.22 -16.05 -22.55
N HIS A 237 9.96 -15.76 -22.23
CA HIS A 237 8.84 -15.89 -23.17
C HIS A 237 8.53 -14.58 -23.91
N MET A 238 9.30 -13.52 -23.65
CA MET A 238 9.25 -12.28 -24.40
C MET A 238 9.71 -12.53 -25.84
N HIS A 239 9.09 -11.85 -26.80
CA HIS A 239 9.34 -11.96 -28.24
C HIS A 239 8.94 -13.31 -28.89
N LEU A 240 8.18 -14.15 -28.19
CA LEU A 240 7.62 -15.40 -28.74
C LEU A 240 6.18 -15.24 -29.28
N GLY A 241 5.71 -13.99 -29.40
CA GLY A 241 4.37 -13.65 -29.88
C GLY A 241 3.25 -14.22 -29.01
N ASP A 242 2.16 -14.65 -29.65
CA ASP A 242 0.96 -15.21 -29.00
C ASP A 242 1.26 -16.35 -28.01
N TYR A 243 2.17 -17.26 -28.39
CA TYR A 243 2.54 -18.38 -27.52
C TYR A 243 3.19 -17.90 -26.22
N GLY A 244 4.16 -17.00 -26.33
CA GLY A 244 4.84 -16.42 -25.16
C GLY A 244 3.88 -15.63 -24.27
N PHE A 245 3.00 -14.85 -24.91
CA PHE A 245 1.99 -14.09 -24.21
C PHE A 245 1.07 -14.97 -23.36
N ARG A 246 0.54 -16.06 -23.95
CA ARG A 246 -0.32 -16.99 -23.21
C ARG A 246 0.40 -17.66 -22.05
N VAL A 247 1.63 -18.12 -22.25
CA VAL A 247 2.44 -18.72 -21.16
C VAL A 247 2.68 -17.73 -20.02
N CYS A 248 2.98 -16.47 -20.34
CA CYS A 248 3.14 -15.42 -19.33
C CYS A 248 1.83 -15.15 -18.58
N ILE A 249 0.70 -15.04 -19.27
CA ILE A 249 -0.59 -14.81 -18.62
C ILE A 249 -0.99 -15.99 -17.73
N ASP A 250 -0.83 -17.22 -18.21
CA ASP A 250 -1.08 -18.43 -17.40
C ASP A 250 -0.19 -18.43 -16.15
N HIS A 251 1.09 -18.09 -16.29
CA HIS A 251 2.02 -18.04 -15.16
C HIS A 251 1.69 -16.93 -14.14
N VAL A 252 1.36 -15.72 -14.60
CA VAL A 252 0.92 -14.63 -13.73
C VAL A 252 -0.39 -14.99 -13.04
N SER A 253 -1.31 -15.65 -13.75
CA SER A 253 -2.55 -16.16 -13.19
C SER A 253 -2.30 -17.18 -12.07
N ASP A 254 -1.33 -18.07 -12.24
CA ASP A 254 -0.95 -19.05 -11.20
C ASP A 254 -0.43 -18.34 -9.94
N ILE A 255 0.46 -17.35 -10.09
CA ILE A 255 1.00 -16.56 -8.96
C ILE A 255 -0.13 -15.86 -8.20
N LEU A 256 -1.07 -15.23 -8.91
CA LEU A 256 -2.21 -14.54 -8.33
C LEU A 256 -3.18 -15.52 -7.66
N SER A 257 -3.38 -16.70 -8.24
CA SER A 257 -4.23 -17.75 -7.66
C SER A 257 -3.62 -18.31 -6.37
N GLU A 258 -2.30 -18.50 -6.31
CA GLU A 258 -1.60 -18.92 -5.10
C GLU A 258 -1.69 -17.86 -3.99
N TYR A 259 -1.48 -16.59 -4.36
CA TYR A 259 -1.66 -15.47 -3.45
C TYR A 259 -3.08 -15.44 -2.84
N ASP A 260 -4.12 -15.48 -3.68
CA ASP A 260 -5.52 -15.43 -3.23
C ASP A 260 -5.85 -16.64 -2.35
N LYS A 261 -5.36 -17.83 -2.71
CA LYS A 261 -5.52 -19.04 -1.91
C LYS A 261 -4.93 -18.88 -0.51
N HIS A 262 -3.66 -18.48 -0.39
CA HIS A 262 -3.01 -18.34 0.92
C HIS A 262 -3.59 -17.19 1.75
N LEU A 263 -3.99 -16.09 1.11
CA LEU A 263 -4.69 -14.99 1.76
C LEU A 263 -6.02 -15.47 2.36
N ASN A 264 -6.81 -16.20 1.58
CA ASN A 264 -8.07 -16.77 2.03
C ASN A 264 -7.86 -17.81 3.13
N GLU A 265 -6.88 -18.71 3.00
CA GLU A 265 -6.56 -19.72 4.02
C GLU A 265 -6.21 -19.08 5.37
N LYS A 266 -5.32 -18.08 5.40
CA LYS A 266 -4.91 -17.40 6.63
C LYS A 266 -6.05 -16.56 7.22
N THR A 267 -6.79 -15.82 6.40
CA THR A 267 -7.92 -14.99 6.85
C THR A 267 -9.06 -15.86 7.39
N ASN A 268 -9.37 -16.97 6.70
CA ASN A 268 -10.36 -17.93 7.16
C ASN A 268 -9.91 -18.62 8.44
N ALA A 269 -8.62 -18.95 8.60
CA ALA A 269 -8.12 -19.52 9.85
C ALA A 269 -8.36 -18.58 11.05
N VAL A 270 -8.19 -17.27 10.88
CA VAL A 270 -8.53 -16.28 11.91
C VAL A 270 -10.04 -16.26 12.17
N ASN A 271 -10.85 -16.18 11.13
CA ASN A 271 -12.32 -16.14 11.25
C ASN A 271 -12.87 -17.40 11.93
N THR A 272 -12.39 -18.58 11.54
CA THR A 272 -12.78 -19.86 12.13
C THR A 272 -12.40 -19.92 13.60
N SER A 273 -11.15 -19.59 13.96
CA SER A 273 -10.74 -19.62 15.37
C SER A 273 -11.48 -18.58 16.24
N LEU A 274 -11.82 -17.41 15.70
CA LEU A 274 -12.65 -16.43 16.42
C LEU A 274 -14.10 -16.91 16.57
N SER A 275 -14.64 -17.59 15.55
CA SER A 275 -15.99 -18.17 15.60
C SER A 275 -16.07 -19.35 16.58
N GLU A 276 -15.04 -20.18 16.63
CA GLU A 276 -14.87 -21.25 17.61
C GLU A 276 -14.79 -20.67 19.02
N LEU A 277 -13.94 -19.66 19.24
CA LEU A 277 -13.84 -18.96 20.53
C LEU A 277 -15.21 -18.42 20.98
N SER A 278 -15.94 -17.77 20.08
CA SER A 278 -17.29 -17.25 20.37
C SER A 278 -18.28 -18.36 20.73
N THR A 279 -18.20 -19.51 20.04
CA THR A 279 -19.05 -20.68 20.29
C THR A 279 -18.71 -21.33 21.63
N ASN A 280 -17.42 -21.47 21.93
CA ASN A 280 -16.89 -22.03 23.17
C ASN A 280 -17.29 -21.15 24.36
N LEU A 281 -17.19 -19.83 24.23
CA LEU A 281 -17.68 -18.86 25.21
C LEU A 281 -19.17 -19.00 25.47
N SER A 282 -19.99 -19.11 24.42
CA SER A 282 -21.45 -19.14 24.58
C SER A 282 -21.96 -20.45 25.17
N ASN A 283 -21.35 -21.59 24.81
CA ASN A 283 -21.87 -22.90 25.16
C ASN A 283 -20.99 -23.61 26.18
N GLN A 284 -19.74 -23.89 25.80
CA GLN A 284 -18.89 -24.83 26.54
C GLN A 284 -18.45 -24.26 27.88
N TYR A 285 -17.85 -23.07 27.90
CA TYR A 285 -17.32 -22.48 29.13
C TYR A 285 -18.44 -22.14 30.13
N VAL A 286 -19.57 -21.62 29.64
CA VAL A 286 -20.75 -21.35 30.47
C VAL A 286 -21.34 -22.63 31.06
N THR A 287 -21.43 -23.71 30.27
CA THR A 287 -21.96 -25.00 30.76
C THR A 287 -21.03 -25.63 31.81
N GLN A 288 -19.72 -25.64 31.57
CA GLN A 288 -18.73 -26.15 32.54
C GLN A 288 -18.82 -25.44 33.90
N VAL A 289 -19.04 -24.13 33.87
CA VAL A 289 -19.27 -23.32 35.06
C VAL A 289 -20.59 -23.70 35.74
N ASN A 290 -21.69 -23.79 34.98
CA ASN A 290 -23.03 -24.04 35.51
C ASN A 290 -23.19 -25.46 36.09
N GLU A 291 -22.49 -26.45 35.56
CA GLU A 291 -22.52 -27.82 36.08
C GLU A 291 -22.03 -27.92 37.54
N LYS A 292 -21.24 -26.95 38.01
CA LYS A 292 -20.69 -26.94 39.37
C LYS A 292 -21.51 -26.11 40.35
N ILE A 293 -22.63 -25.51 39.94
CA ILE A 293 -23.40 -24.57 40.77
C ILE A 293 -23.87 -25.14 42.12
N ASN A 294 -24.05 -26.46 42.21
CA ASN A 294 -24.49 -27.15 43.42
C ASN A 294 -23.34 -27.72 44.28
N GLU A 295 -22.10 -27.58 43.83
CA GLU A 295 -20.91 -28.01 44.56
C GLU A 295 -20.47 -26.92 45.57
N PRO A 296 -19.61 -27.26 46.55
CA PRO A 296 -18.99 -26.25 47.41
C PRO A 296 -18.29 -25.15 46.60
N LEU A 297 -18.33 -23.91 47.09
CA LEU A 297 -17.72 -22.74 46.47
C LEU A 297 -16.24 -22.96 46.13
N GLU A 298 -15.48 -23.69 46.95
CA GLU A 298 -14.09 -24.05 46.66
C GLU A 298 -13.95 -24.82 45.33
N LYS A 299 -14.82 -25.81 45.09
CA LYS A 299 -14.81 -26.58 43.84
C LYS A 299 -15.29 -25.75 42.66
N GLN A 300 -16.29 -24.88 42.88
CA GLN A 300 -16.76 -23.94 41.85
C GLN A 300 -15.63 -23.01 41.39
N LEU A 301 -14.93 -22.38 42.33
CA LEU A 301 -13.79 -21.50 42.03
C LEU A 301 -12.65 -22.24 41.33
N THR A 302 -12.36 -23.48 41.73
CA THR A 302 -11.32 -24.29 41.09
C THR A 302 -11.69 -24.64 39.65
N ALA A 303 -12.96 -24.96 39.38
CA ALA A 303 -13.46 -25.19 38.03
C ALA A 303 -13.38 -23.91 37.18
N TRP A 304 -13.87 -22.78 37.71
CA TRP A 304 -13.78 -21.47 37.06
C TRP A 304 -12.34 -21.10 36.70
N ARG A 305 -11.40 -21.29 37.63
CA ARG A 305 -9.97 -21.05 37.39
C ARG A 305 -9.46 -21.87 36.21
N THR A 306 -9.83 -23.15 36.14
CA THR A 306 -9.42 -24.05 35.05
C THR A 306 -10.01 -23.62 33.70
N THR A 307 -11.28 -23.22 33.69
CA THR A 307 -11.96 -22.68 32.50
C THR A 307 -11.28 -21.40 32.01
N VAL A 308 -11.01 -20.43 32.90
CA VAL A 308 -10.35 -19.17 32.54
C VAL A 308 -8.92 -19.40 32.02
N GLN A 309 -8.17 -20.34 32.60
CA GLN A 309 -6.84 -20.72 32.09
C GLN A 309 -6.90 -21.32 30.67
N SER A 310 -7.92 -22.14 30.40
CA SER A 310 -8.14 -22.73 29.08
C SER A 310 -8.48 -21.65 28.05
N LEU A 311 -9.38 -20.74 28.42
CA LEU A 311 -9.77 -19.59 27.60
C LEU A 311 -8.58 -18.68 27.27
N GLU A 312 -7.74 -18.36 28.26
CA GLU A 312 -6.55 -17.55 28.04
C GLU A 312 -5.54 -18.25 27.11
N THR A 313 -5.38 -19.57 27.25
CA THR A 313 -4.54 -20.35 26.35
C THR A 313 -5.05 -20.29 24.91
N GLU A 314 -6.36 -20.41 24.71
CA GLU A 314 -7.02 -20.30 23.40
C GLU A 314 -6.83 -18.89 22.80
N VAL A 315 -7.08 -17.84 23.57
CA VAL A 315 -6.88 -16.43 23.16
C VAL A 315 -5.42 -16.15 22.79
N ASN A 316 -4.47 -16.65 23.58
CA ASN A 316 -3.05 -16.49 23.28
C ASN A 316 -2.66 -17.21 21.99
N LYS A 317 -3.14 -18.45 21.77
CA LYS A 317 -2.91 -19.20 20.53
C LYS A 317 -3.46 -18.47 19.31
N ILE A 318 -4.66 -17.90 19.39
CA ILE A 318 -5.25 -17.11 18.30
C ILE A 318 -4.33 -15.94 17.93
N GLN A 319 -3.82 -15.22 18.94
CA GLN A 319 -2.89 -14.13 18.69
C GLN A 319 -1.59 -14.60 18.04
N THR A 320 -0.95 -15.63 18.60
CA THR A 320 0.40 -16.03 18.19
C THR A 320 0.43 -16.82 16.89
N GLU A 321 -0.55 -17.70 16.66
CA GLU A 321 -0.53 -18.65 15.54
C GLU A 321 -1.39 -18.21 14.36
N LYS A 322 -2.40 -17.33 14.58
CA LYS A 322 -3.36 -16.93 13.54
C LYS A 322 -3.25 -15.46 13.17
N ILE A 323 -3.22 -14.55 14.14
CA ILE A 323 -3.16 -13.11 13.87
C ILE A 323 -1.75 -12.65 13.50
N ASN A 324 -0.72 -13.13 14.21
CA ASN A 324 0.66 -12.71 13.96
C ASN A 324 1.27 -13.21 12.63
N VAL A 325 0.59 -14.12 11.92
CA VAL A 325 1.03 -14.67 10.63
C VAL A 325 0.42 -13.95 9.42
N LEU A 326 -0.39 -12.91 9.67
CA LEU A 326 -0.91 -11.98 8.67
C LEU A 326 0.12 -10.89 8.38
N ASP A 327 -0.06 -10.17 7.26
CA ASP A 327 0.74 -8.98 6.94
C ASP A 327 0.54 -7.88 8.00
N THR A 328 1.49 -6.96 8.12
CA THR A 328 1.46 -5.89 9.13
C THR A 328 0.17 -5.06 9.11
N THR A 329 -0.45 -4.83 7.95
CA THR A 329 -1.69 -4.04 7.86
C THR A 329 -2.87 -4.82 8.42
N LEU A 330 -3.12 -6.04 7.96
CA LEU A 330 -4.21 -6.87 8.48
C LEU A 330 -4.00 -7.23 9.95
N LYS A 331 -2.77 -7.62 10.33
CA LYS A 331 -2.38 -7.89 11.70
C LYS A 331 -2.68 -6.72 12.63
N SER A 332 -2.26 -5.51 12.28
CA SER A 332 -2.47 -4.34 13.14
C SER A 332 -3.95 -3.99 13.29
N SER A 333 -4.74 -4.10 12.21
CA SER A 333 -6.17 -3.86 12.23
C SER A 333 -6.90 -4.87 13.12
N VAL A 334 -6.62 -6.16 12.96
CA VAL A 334 -7.24 -7.23 13.77
C VAL A 334 -6.78 -7.16 15.22
N LEU A 335 -5.49 -6.91 15.48
CA LEU A 335 -4.97 -6.77 16.85
C LEU A 335 -5.65 -5.63 17.61
N ARG A 336 -5.93 -4.49 16.96
CA ARG A 336 -6.61 -3.36 17.61
C ARG A 336 -7.96 -3.78 18.21
N GLU A 337 -8.73 -4.58 17.48
CA GLU A 337 -10.04 -5.07 17.94
C GLU A 337 -9.91 -6.27 18.90
N PHE A 338 -8.84 -7.06 18.78
CA PHE A 338 -8.61 -8.25 19.60
C PHE A 338 -8.00 -7.94 20.99
N VAL A 339 -7.20 -6.88 21.12
CA VAL A 339 -6.54 -6.48 22.38
C VAL A 339 -7.51 -6.28 23.55
N PRO A 340 -8.68 -5.64 23.39
CA PRO A 340 -9.67 -5.56 24.46
C PRO A 340 -10.14 -6.93 24.96
N VAL A 341 -10.42 -7.87 24.05
CA VAL A 341 -10.85 -9.24 24.40
C VAL A 341 -9.78 -9.93 25.22
N LYS A 342 -8.52 -9.86 24.76
CA LYS A 342 -7.38 -10.42 25.49
C LYS A 342 -7.23 -9.80 26.88
N SER A 343 -7.33 -8.47 26.98
CA SER A 343 -7.18 -7.75 28.25
C SER A 343 -8.24 -8.17 29.27
N VAL A 344 -9.48 -8.38 28.82
CA VAL A 344 -10.56 -8.87 29.68
C VAL A 344 -10.27 -10.28 30.19
N VAL A 345 -9.76 -11.17 29.34
CA VAL A 345 -9.42 -12.55 29.73
C VAL A 345 -8.23 -12.59 30.70
N GLU A 346 -7.21 -11.76 30.48
CA GLU A 346 -6.09 -11.58 31.42
C GLU A 346 -6.58 -11.04 32.77
N HIS A 347 -7.51 -10.08 32.76
CA HIS A 347 -8.11 -9.58 33.99
C HIS A 347 -8.90 -10.67 34.73
N MET A 348 -9.75 -11.44 34.02
CA MET A 348 -10.47 -12.58 34.60
C MET A 348 -9.51 -13.60 35.23
N ARG A 349 -8.38 -13.87 34.57
CA ARG A 349 -7.34 -14.75 35.12
C ARG A 349 -6.78 -14.19 36.42
N SER A 350 -6.44 -12.91 36.46
CA SER A 350 -5.89 -12.27 37.65
C SER A 350 -6.82 -12.38 38.85
N VAL A 351 -8.12 -12.18 38.65
CA VAL A 351 -9.15 -12.31 39.69
C VAL A 351 -9.33 -13.77 40.11
N SER A 352 -9.33 -14.70 39.15
CA SER A 352 -9.46 -16.14 39.44
C SER A 352 -8.28 -16.71 40.26
N LEU A 353 -7.12 -16.05 40.21
CA LEU A 353 -5.91 -16.47 40.92
C LEU A 353 -5.75 -15.82 42.30
N ASP A 354 -6.64 -14.90 42.69
CA ASP A 354 -6.57 -14.25 44.01
C ASP A 354 -6.68 -15.27 45.15
N PRO A 355 -5.61 -15.44 45.97
CA PRO A 355 -5.64 -16.35 47.12
C PRO A 355 -6.73 -15.99 48.14
N ASN A 356 -7.01 -14.70 48.32
CA ASN A 356 -7.99 -14.25 49.32
C ASN A 356 -9.40 -14.73 48.99
N LEU A 357 -9.75 -14.74 47.70
CA LEU A 357 -11.06 -15.21 47.24
C LEU A 357 -11.25 -16.70 47.53
N MET A 358 -10.20 -17.50 47.35
CA MET A 358 -10.22 -18.94 47.66
C MET A 358 -10.40 -19.19 49.17
N ASP A 359 -9.68 -18.46 50.01
CA ASP A 359 -9.79 -18.60 51.47
C ASP A 359 -11.17 -18.16 51.98
N GLN A 360 -11.75 -17.10 51.39
CA GLN A 360 -13.11 -16.68 51.70
C GLN A 360 -14.15 -17.72 51.31
N ALA A 361 -14.04 -18.32 50.12
CA ALA A 361 -14.95 -19.39 49.68
C ALA A 361 -14.90 -20.61 50.60
N LYS A 362 -13.70 -21.06 50.97
CA LYS A 362 -13.51 -22.15 51.95
C LYS A 362 -14.18 -21.84 53.29
N ARG A 363 -14.05 -20.61 53.76
CA ARG A 363 -14.66 -20.16 55.02
C ARG A 363 -16.19 -20.18 54.94
N VAL A 364 -16.77 -19.72 53.84
CA VAL A 364 -18.23 -19.71 53.62
C VAL A 364 -18.77 -21.14 53.54
N ASP A 365 -18.14 -22.02 52.77
CA ASP A 365 -18.52 -23.44 52.69
C ASP A 365 -18.48 -24.11 54.07
N GLY A 366 -17.41 -23.86 54.84
CA GLY A 366 -17.28 -24.39 56.19
C GLY A 366 -18.36 -23.87 57.15
N GLU A 367 -18.73 -22.59 57.06
CA GLU A 367 -19.77 -22.01 57.92
C GLU A 367 -21.18 -22.49 57.54
N LEU A 368 -21.45 -22.70 56.26
CA LEU A 368 -22.69 -23.31 55.77
C LEU A 368 -22.85 -24.74 56.29
N LEU A 369 -21.78 -25.55 56.24
CA LEU A 369 -21.79 -26.92 56.79
C LEU A 369 -22.03 -26.94 58.30
N LYS A 370 -21.38 -26.05 59.06
CA LYS A 370 -21.61 -25.91 60.51
C LYS A 370 -23.05 -25.49 60.81
N THR A 371 -23.59 -24.54 60.04
CA THR A 371 -24.95 -24.04 60.22
C THR A 371 -25.97 -25.13 59.92
N LYS A 372 -25.77 -25.91 58.85
CA LYS A 372 -26.58 -27.09 58.54
C LYS A 372 -26.55 -28.12 59.67
N ALA A 373 -25.37 -28.47 60.17
CA ALA A 373 -25.23 -29.42 61.28
C ALA A 373 -25.93 -28.93 62.56
N LYS A 374 -25.84 -27.64 62.88
CA LYS A 374 -26.57 -27.03 64.01
C LYS A 374 -28.08 -27.12 63.81
N LEU A 375 -28.57 -26.82 62.61
CA LEU A 375 -30.00 -26.88 62.29
C LEU A 375 -30.53 -28.32 62.38
N ASP A 376 -29.80 -29.29 61.81
CA ASP A 376 -30.17 -30.71 61.87
C ASP A 376 -30.21 -31.22 63.32
N ALA A 377 -29.24 -30.82 64.16
CA ALA A 377 -29.22 -31.16 65.58
C ALA A 377 -30.40 -30.54 66.36
N GLU A 378 -30.74 -29.29 66.08
CA GLU A 378 -31.88 -28.61 66.71
C GLU A 378 -33.23 -29.21 66.26
N ILE A 379 -33.38 -29.54 64.98
CA ILE A 379 -34.56 -30.24 64.47
C ILE A 379 -34.70 -31.61 65.13
N ALA A 380 -33.62 -32.39 65.23
CA ALA A 380 -33.64 -33.69 65.89
C ALA A 380 -34.04 -33.57 67.37
N LYS A 381 -33.49 -32.60 68.09
CA LYS A 381 -33.83 -32.31 69.48
C LYS A 381 -35.31 -31.93 69.64
N GLN A 382 -35.82 -31.03 68.80
CA GLN A 382 -37.22 -30.63 68.83
C GLN A 382 -38.16 -31.78 68.46
N SER A 383 -37.77 -32.63 67.50
CA SER A 383 -38.52 -33.82 67.11
C SER A 383 -38.63 -34.83 68.27
N ILE A 384 -37.51 -35.11 68.96
CA ILE A 384 -37.50 -35.98 70.16
C ILE A 384 -38.39 -35.38 71.25
N THR A 385 -38.28 -34.07 71.49
CA THR A 385 -39.09 -33.38 72.51
C THR A 385 -40.58 -33.47 72.19
N LEU A 386 -40.95 -33.28 70.92
CA LEU A 386 -42.33 -33.40 70.46
C LEU A 386 -42.86 -34.84 70.62
N GLN A 387 -42.06 -35.84 70.23
CA GLN A 387 -42.41 -37.26 70.40
C GLN A 387 -42.63 -37.62 71.87
N GLN A 388 -41.72 -37.18 72.75
CA GLN A 388 -41.86 -37.41 74.20
C GLN A 388 -43.12 -36.76 74.75
N ASN A 389 -43.43 -35.52 74.36
CA ASN A 389 -44.65 -34.84 74.78
C ASN A 389 -45.90 -35.58 74.28
N MET A 390 -45.93 -36.00 73.02
CA MET A 390 -47.03 -36.80 72.47
C MET A 390 -47.25 -38.11 73.26
N ILE A 391 -46.18 -38.85 73.58
CA ILE A 391 -46.28 -40.07 74.40
C ILE A 391 -46.89 -39.76 75.76
N VAL A 392 -46.44 -38.69 76.43
CA VAL A 392 -47.00 -38.27 77.72
C VAL A 392 -48.49 -37.94 77.62
N GLN A 393 -48.92 -37.23 76.57
CA GLN A 393 -50.34 -36.91 76.38
C GLN A 393 -51.17 -38.15 76.03
N PHE A 394 -50.67 -39.05 75.17
CA PHE A 394 -51.35 -40.32 74.87
C PHE A 394 -51.55 -41.15 76.12
N ASN A 395 -50.50 -41.31 76.95
CA ASN A 395 -50.59 -42.01 78.22
C ASN A 395 -51.62 -41.36 79.17
N ARG A 396 -51.74 -40.03 79.16
CA ARG A 396 -52.77 -39.32 79.95
C ARG A 396 -54.19 -39.63 79.46
N VAL A 397 -54.41 -39.61 78.14
CA VAL A 397 -55.70 -39.96 77.54
C VAL A 397 -56.06 -41.41 77.83
N GLU A 398 -55.11 -42.34 77.66
CA GLU A 398 -55.31 -43.75 77.94
C GLU A 398 -55.68 -44.00 79.40
N ASN A 399 -54.93 -43.41 80.34
CA ASN A 399 -55.26 -43.49 81.77
C ASN A 399 -56.67 -42.93 82.07
N SER A 400 -57.05 -41.82 81.43
CA SER A 400 -58.39 -41.23 81.60
C SER A 400 -59.49 -42.18 81.10
N ILE A 401 -59.27 -42.84 79.95
CA ILE A 401 -60.18 -43.86 79.42
C ILE A 401 -60.28 -45.07 80.36
N LEU A 402 -59.16 -45.54 80.92
CA LEU A 402 -59.15 -46.64 81.88
C LEU A 402 -59.94 -46.31 83.15
N ILE A 403 -59.77 -45.11 83.70
CA ILE A 403 -60.53 -44.62 84.86
C ILE A 403 -62.02 -44.59 84.52
N LEU A 404 -62.41 -44.02 83.37
CA LEU A 404 -63.80 -43.99 82.93
C LEU A 404 -64.41 -45.40 82.78
N LYS A 405 -63.68 -46.34 82.16
CA LYS A 405 -64.12 -47.74 82.05
C LYS A 405 -64.33 -48.38 83.42
N ARG A 406 -63.43 -48.13 84.37
CA ARG A 406 -63.53 -48.64 85.74
C ARG A 406 -64.77 -48.10 86.45
N ASN A 407 -64.96 -46.78 86.41
CA ASN A 407 -66.14 -46.13 87.00
C ASN A 407 -67.44 -46.65 86.38
N ASN A 408 -67.47 -46.84 85.06
CA ASN A 408 -68.62 -47.41 84.36
C ASN A 408 -68.92 -48.85 84.81
N ALA A 409 -67.88 -49.68 84.95
CA ALA A 409 -68.03 -51.06 85.43
C ALA A 409 -68.53 -51.15 86.88
N GLU A 410 -68.16 -50.20 87.75
CA GLU A 410 -68.73 -50.12 89.09
C GLU A 410 -70.19 -49.67 89.07
N HIS A 411 -70.55 -48.76 88.17
CA HIS A 411 -71.92 -48.25 88.05
C HIS A 411 -72.93 -49.31 87.59
N PHE A 412 -72.50 -50.29 86.78
CA PHE A 412 -73.32 -51.40 86.29
C PHE A 412 -73.27 -52.67 87.18
N LYS A 413 -72.54 -52.64 88.31
CA LYS A 413 -72.49 -53.74 89.30
C LYS A 413 -73.42 -53.52 90.50
N LYS A 414 -74.09 -52.37 90.59
CA LYS A 414 -75.27 -52.14 91.43
C LYS A 414 -76.52 -52.40 90.61
#